data_AF-A0A2W4HUR8-F1
#
_entry.id   AF-A0A2W4HUR8-F1
#
_cell.length_a   1.000
_cell.length_b   1.000
_cell.length_c   1.000
_cell.angle_alpha   90.00
_cell.angle_beta   90.00
_cell.angle_gamma   90.00
#
_symmetry.space_group_name_H-M   'P 1'
#
loop_
_entity.id
_entity.type
_entity.pdbx_description
1 polymer ?
#
loop_
_entity_poly.entity_id
_entity_poly.type
_entity_poly.pdbx_seq_one_letter_code
_entity_poly.pdbx_strand_id
1 'polypeptide(L)'
;MNLGIILRLNSREIFKYSLLVGILATFIDAVIAHGIWRGTDPYWTYWVTNVFLFSTVFSIGATFWGVGLRQGLVLSFFSAWAFAFYYDYFAPLGLPQESWWLESRDLWTAGFVTCYLVVLAGYLISLWMWLRIKARKESSELSTLATCEHVEILRFTVIASLAVLIVDGLITQGLLFRHFPGVTFYFQRFLLSYIVLYFWTVYIGFEKQGIFSSAFLLSLIWTGYSMYLGPVDLPLSPPRYLNYIPLWLKVFPGSFLSIFTGIFILSRLIPQKKPNSVVLISAVFVSIIALGNPLFASEGLFASAAASGSGSSYFGADPYNLKIVQPMIGSIKLQVNDIGNRESQVKNNDKVNIVSNFMAGNSAYRVVITRAMPRHPLGTYPVWMGVAFNPKIHGMTGIGTSKLPEIIPEIAVWGWAEVWKDGKLISKMVPAQVTVIAKGATKGITLEVGAEEKDLVGDPAGYIHVRWPKVSSVNLPVIAIYSREMGGWIVLIAINLAFLWLIIDSPYRIKKKGFTRKQVKAR
;
A
#
# COMPACT_ATOMS: atom_id res chain seq x y z
N MET A 1 -7.43 -31.91 15.01
CA MET A 1 -6.26 -31.08 14.62
C MET A 1 -5.51 -30.65 15.86
N ASN A 2 -4.23 -31.02 16.02
CA ASN A 2 -3.48 -30.69 17.23
C ASN A 2 -2.82 -29.30 17.07
N LEU A 3 -3.60 -28.22 17.25
CA LEU A 3 -3.16 -26.81 17.19
C LEU A 3 -2.16 -26.41 18.30
N GLY A 4 -1.71 -27.36 19.14
CA GLY A 4 -0.91 -27.13 20.34
C GLY A 4 0.61 -27.29 20.16
N ILE A 5 1.15 -27.13 18.95
CA ILE A 5 2.60 -27.16 18.73
C ILE A 5 3.20 -25.88 19.31
N ILE A 6 4.00 -26.02 20.37
CA ILE A 6 4.76 -24.93 20.98
C ILE A 6 6.24 -25.22 20.80
N LEU A 7 6.91 -24.46 19.94
CA LEU A 7 8.35 -24.43 19.81
C LEU A 7 8.93 -23.59 20.94
N ARG A 8 9.80 -24.21 21.74
CA ARG A 8 10.69 -23.48 22.65
C ARG A 8 11.99 -23.19 21.90
N LEU A 9 12.28 -21.91 21.75
CA LEU A 9 13.47 -21.39 21.08
C LEU A 9 14.42 -20.83 22.14
N ASN A 10 15.72 -20.91 21.91
CA ASN A 10 16.67 -20.19 22.77
C ASN A 10 16.68 -18.68 22.45
N SER A 11 17.30 -17.85 23.28
CA SER A 11 17.27 -16.38 23.12
C SER A 11 17.75 -15.91 21.74
N ARG A 12 18.79 -16.55 21.17
CA ARG A 12 19.31 -16.23 19.84
C ARG A 12 18.32 -16.59 18.73
N GLU A 13 17.63 -17.71 18.87
CA GLU A 13 16.59 -18.15 17.95
C GLU A 13 15.33 -17.28 18.05
N ILE A 14 14.92 -16.90 19.27
CA ILE A 14 13.79 -15.97 19.50
C ILE A 14 14.05 -14.64 18.80
N PHE A 15 15.24 -14.06 18.98
CA PHE A 15 15.59 -12.80 18.33
C PHE A 15 15.51 -12.90 16.80
N LYS A 16 16.16 -13.90 16.20
CA LYS A 16 16.15 -14.11 14.75
C LYS A 16 14.75 -14.36 14.21
N TYR A 17 13.95 -15.17 14.91
CA TYR A 17 12.58 -15.47 14.53
C TYR A 17 11.71 -14.21 14.57
N SER A 18 11.79 -13.44 15.66
CA SER A 18 10.97 -12.24 15.85
C SER A 18 11.34 -11.14 14.84
N LEU A 19 12.64 -10.99 14.53
CA LEU A 19 13.09 -10.09 13.48
C LEU A 19 12.56 -10.50 12.10
N LEU A 20 12.56 -11.81 11.81
CA LEU A 20 11.99 -12.33 10.56
C LEU A 20 10.48 -12.03 10.48
N VAL A 21 9.75 -12.19 11.59
CA VAL A 21 8.33 -11.83 11.66
C VAL A 21 8.13 -10.35 11.38
N GLY A 22 8.90 -9.46 12.01
CA GLY A 22 8.80 -8.02 11.78
C GLY A 22 9.08 -7.64 10.33
N ILE A 23 10.17 -8.17 9.74
CA ILE A 23 10.52 -7.90 8.34
C ILE A 23 9.43 -8.40 7.38
N LEU A 24 8.93 -9.62 7.56
CA LEU A 24 7.93 -10.19 6.66
C LEU A 24 6.56 -9.55 6.85
N ALA A 25 6.16 -9.19 8.08
CA ALA A 25 4.93 -8.45 8.32
C ALA A 25 4.97 -7.09 7.63
N THR A 26 6.03 -6.31 7.83
CA THR A 26 6.20 -5.01 7.17
C THR A 26 6.31 -5.15 5.65
N PHE A 27 6.92 -6.22 5.14
CA PHE A 27 6.95 -6.49 3.70
C PHE A 27 5.56 -6.77 3.12
N ILE A 28 4.76 -7.60 3.80
CA ILE A 28 3.38 -7.88 3.38
C ILE A 28 2.53 -6.60 3.48
N ASP A 29 2.75 -5.77 4.49
CA ASP A 29 2.11 -4.46 4.62
C ASP A 29 2.41 -3.59 3.39
N ALA A 30 3.71 -3.36 3.15
CA ALA A 30 4.21 -2.48 2.09
C ALA A 30 3.83 -2.97 0.69
N VAL A 31 3.90 -4.26 0.42
CA VAL A 31 3.68 -4.78 -0.94
C VAL A 31 2.24 -5.16 -1.19
N ILE A 32 1.53 -5.71 -0.20
CA ILE A 32 0.20 -6.30 -0.41
C ILE A 32 -0.89 -5.39 0.13
N ALA A 33 -0.82 -4.96 1.39
CA ALA A 33 -1.84 -4.08 1.95
C ALA A 33 -1.84 -2.74 1.21
N HIS A 34 -0.71 -2.03 1.21
CA HIS A 34 -0.57 -0.78 0.46
C HIS A 34 -0.72 -0.98 -1.06
N GLY A 35 -0.14 -2.08 -1.58
CA GLY A 35 -0.19 -2.39 -3.00
C GLY A 35 -1.59 -2.61 -3.55
N ILE A 36 -2.48 -3.29 -2.81
CA ILE A 36 -3.83 -3.66 -3.26
C ILE A 36 -4.88 -2.62 -2.85
N TRP A 37 -4.80 -2.09 -1.62
CA TRP A 37 -5.71 -1.02 -1.19
C TRP A 37 -5.35 0.35 -1.80
N ARG A 38 -4.20 0.45 -2.47
CA ARG A 38 -3.70 1.66 -3.14
C ARG A 38 -3.46 2.85 -2.22
N GLY A 39 -3.46 2.64 -0.91
CA GLY A 39 -2.83 3.55 0.04
C GLY A 39 -1.34 3.34 0.00
N THR A 40 -0.55 4.39 0.01
CA THR A 40 0.91 4.32 0.11
C THR A 40 1.30 5.13 1.32
N ASP A 41 1.94 4.49 2.30
CA ASP A 41 2.63 5.18 3.37
C ASP A 41 4.05 5.47 2.89
N PRO A 42 4.39 6.73 2.56
CA PRO A 42 5.62 7.04 1.82
C PRO A 42 6.86 7.11 2.71
N TYR A 43 6.75 6.79 4.00
CA TYR A 43 7.84 6.99 4.96
C TYR A 43 8.59 5.68 5.19
N TRP A 44 9.82 5.58 4.69
CA TRP A 44 10.70 4.48 5.05
C TRP A 44 10.92 4.40 6.57
N THR A 45 10.84 5.54 7.28
CA THR A 45 10.86 5.61 8.75
C THR A 45 9.66 4.90 9.39
N TYR A 46 8.49 4.92 8.73
CA TYR A 46 7.31 4.14 9.12
C TYR A 46 7.61 2.64 9.03
N TRP A 47 8.21 2.16 7.92
CA TRP A 47 8.55 0.74 7.79
C TRP A 47 9.60 0.30 8.81
N VAL A 48 10.61 1.11 9.08
CA VAL A 48 11.61 0.83 10.12
C VAL A 48 10.93 0.70 11.49
N THR A 49 10.05 1.64 11.83
CA THR A 49 9.28 1.63 13.08
C THR A 49 8.43 0.38 13.20
N ASN A 50 7.73 -0.01 12.14
CA ASN A 50 6.90 -1.22 12.10
C ASN A 50 7.72 -2.49 12.35
N VAL A 51 8.89 -2.60 11.69
CA VAL A 51 9.79 -3.74 11.90
C VAL A 51 10.18 -3.83 13.38
N PHE A 52 10.59 -2.72 14.00
CA PHE A 52 10.97 -2.72 15.41
C PHE A 52 9.80 -3.03 16.34
N LEU A 53 8.64 -2.41 16.11
CA LEU A 53 7.43 -2.62 16.91
C LEU A 53 7.00 -4.09 16.90
N PHE A 54 6.81 -4.66 15.70
CA PHE A 54 6.41 -6.06 15.54
C PHE A 54 7.48 -6.99 16.13
N SER A 55 8.76 -6.78 15.80
CA SER A 55 9.84 -7.62 16.34
C SER A 55 9.88 -7.59 17.87
N THR A 56 9.58 -6.45 18.49
CA THR A 56 9.57 -6.28 19.94
C THR A 56 8.44 -7.09 20.56
N VAL A 57 7.20 -6.91 20.08
CA VAL A 57 6.03 -7.66 20.58
C VAL A 57 6.24 -9.16 20.45
N PHE A 58 6.74 -9.63 19.30
CA PHE A 58 7.02 -11.06 19.12
C PHE A 58 8.18 -11.56 19.96
N SER A 59 9.23 -10.76 20.18
CA SER A 59 10.37 -11.18 21.01
C SER A 59 9.97 -11.38 22.48
N ILE A 60 9.17 -10.46 23.03
CA ILE A 60 8.64 -10.53 24.39
C ILE A 60 7.67 -11.70 24.48
N GLY A 61 6.68 -11.75 23.59
CA GLY A 61 5.66 -12.79 23.58
C GLY A 61 6.21 -14.21 23.43
N ALA A 62 7.14 -14.41 22.48
CA ALA A 62 7.76 -15.70 22.24
C ALA A 62 8.67 -16.15 23.41
N THR A 63 9.24 -15.21 24.16
CA THR A 63 10.02 -15.52 25.37
C THR A 63 9.15 -16.13 26.46
N PHE A 64 7.94 -15.59 26.69
CA PHE A 64 7.05 -16.09 27.75
C PHE A 64 6.18 -17.27 27.31
N TRP A 65 5.69 -17.28 26.06
CA TRP A 65 4.65 -18.23 25.61
C TRP A 65 5.13 -19.22 24.54
N GLY A 66 6.37 -19.07 24.06
CA GLY A 66 6.91 -19.83 22.95
C GLY A 66 6.33 -19.43 21.59
N VAL A 67 6.64 -20.22 20.57
CA VAL A 67 6.19 -19.99 19.18
C VAL A 67 5.26 -21.12 18.74
N GLY A 68 4.08 -20.79 18.24
CA GLY A 68 3.07 -21.75 17.80
C GLY A 68 1.87 -21.09 17.14
N LEU A 69 0.92 -21.86 16.59
CA LEU A 69 -0.22 -21.28 15.86
C LEU A 69 -1.10 -20.42 16.78
N ARG A 70 -1.40 -20.89 17.99
CA ARG A 70 -2.20 -20.13 18.97
C ARG A 70 -1.49 -18.86 19.43
N GLN A 71 -0.19 -18.96 19.71
CA GLN A 71 0.64 -17.82 20.08
C GLN A 71 0.68 -16.79 18.95
N GLY A 72 0.80 -17.23 17.69
CA GLY A 72 0.75 -16.37 16.52
C GLY A 72 -0.51 -15.53 16.47
N LEU A 73 -1.68 -16.16 16.56
CA LEU A 73 -2.97 -15.45 16.54
C LEU A 73 -3.06 -14.38 17.63
N VAL A 74 -2.60 -14.68 18.85
CA VAL A 74 -2.65 -13.76 19.98
C VAL A 74 -1.61 -12.64 19.84
N LEU A 75 -0.37 -12.96 19.48
CA LEU A 75 0.70 -11.99 19.34
C LEU A 75 0.50 -11.07 18.13
N SER A 76 -0.09 -11.56 17.04
CA SER A 76 -0.51 -10.72 15.91
C SER A 76 -1.60 -9.73 16.31
N PHE A 77 -2.56 -10.14 17.16
CA PHE A 77 -3.59 -9.25 17.70
C PHE A 77 -2.96 -8.13 18.55
N PHE A 78 -2.08 -8.50 19.50
CA PHE A 78 -1.39 -7.51 20.32
C PHE A 78 -0.47 -6.60 19.50
N SER A 79 0.15 -7.11 18.44
CA SER A 79 0.97 -6.30 17.53
C SER A 79 0.12 -5.28 16.78
N ALA A 80 -1.02 -5.71 16.22
CA ALA A 80 -1.95 -4.81 15.55
C ALA A 80 -2.54 -3.76 16.51
N TRP A 81 -2.80 -4.17 17.77
CA TRP A 81 -3.30 -3.26 18.80
C TRP A 81 -2.24 -2.25 19.23
N ALA A 82 -1.00 -2.70 19.46
CA ALA A 82 0.12 -1.83 19.78
C ALA A 82 0.43 -0.86 18.63
N PHE A 83 0.27 -1.31 17.38
CA PHE A 83 0.37 -0.47 16.21
C PHE A 83 -0.72 0.61 16.21
N ALA A 84 -2.00 0.23 16.30
CA ALA A 84 -3.10 1.19 16.34
C ALA A 84 -2.92 2.21 17.49
N PHE A 85 -2.53 1.75 18.68
CA PHE A 85 -2.24 2.61 19.82
C PHE A 85 -1.06 3.55 19.57
N TYR A 86 0.02 3.06 18.94
CA TYR A 86 1.16 3.89 18.58
C TYR A 86 0.77 5.03 17.64
N TYR A 87 -0.07 4.75 16.63
CA TYR A 87 -0.52 5.79 15.70
C TYR A 87 -1.49 6.79 16.33
N ASP A 88 -2.37 6.32 17.22
CA ASP A 88 -3.36 7.17 17.87
C ASP A 88 -2.73 8.10 18.92
N TYR A 89 -1.65 7.67 19.61
CA TYR A 89 -1.12 8.40 20.78
C TYR A 89 0.37 8.82 20.69
N PHE A 90 1.22 8.13 19.92
CA PHE A 90 2.68 8.31 19.94
C PHE A 90 3.29 8.77 18.60
N ALA A 91 2.51 8.84 17.54
CA ALA A 91 2.95 9.21 16.20
C ALA A 91 3.49 10.64 15.95
N PRO A 92 3.47 11.64 16.85
CA PRO A 92 4.20 12.89 16.55
C PRO A 92 5.74 12.73 16.50
N LEU A 93 6.31 11.55 16.82
CA LEU A 93 7.75 11.27 16.67
C LEU A 93 8.03 10.45 15.40
N GLY A 94 8.40 11.12 14.30
CA GLY A 94 9.02 10.48 13.12
C GLY A 94 8.16 10.36 11.85
N LEU A 95 6.93 10.88 11.88
CA LEU A 95 6.10 11.18 10.70
C LEU A 95 6.10 12.71 10.50
N PRO A 96 5.62 13.26 9.36
CA PRO A 96 5.26 14.69 9.33
C PRO A 96 4.34 15.01 10.51
N GLN A 97 4.26 16.27 10.92
CA GLN A 97 3.47 16.76 12.07
C GLN A 97 1.95 16.48 12.00
N GLU A 98 1.50 15.58 11.12
CA GLU A 98 0.16 15.42 10.58
C GLU A 98 -0.43 14.03 10.89
N SER A 99 -0.45 13.59 12.17
CA SER A 99 -1.06 12.30 12.55
C SER A 99 -2.59 12.25 12.36
N TRP A 100 -3.21 13.39 12.05
CA TRP A 100 -4.66 13.55 11.94
C TRP A 100 -5.24 13.15 10.57
N TRP A 101 -4.41 12.70 9.63
CA TRP A 101 -4.85 12.13 8.36
C TRP A 101 -5.41 10.69 8.45
N LEU A 102 -5.24 10.02 9.59
CA LEU A 102 -5.69 8.65 9.83
C LEU A 102 -7.02 8.74 10.54
N GLU A 103 -8.12 8.61 9.79
CA GLU A 103 -9.43 8.62 10.41
C GLU A 103 -9.57 7.44 11.37
N SER A 104 -10.37 7.57 12.43
CA SER A 104 -10.65 6.47 13.37
C SER A 104 -11.13 5.21 12.64
N ARG A 105 -11.87 5.36 11.52
CA ARG A 105 -12.24 4.25 10.64
C ARG A 105 -11.01 3.59 9.99
N ASP A 106 -10.12 4.39 9.42
CA ASP A 106 -8.94 3.93 8.72
C ASP A 106 -7.94 3.28 9.66
N LEU A 107 -7.93 3.69 10.94
CA LEU A 107 -7.06 3.12 11.96
C LEU A 107 -7.66 1.89 12.67
N TRP A 108 -8.89 1.99 13.18
CA TRP A 108 -9.46 1.00 14.09
C TRP A 108 -10.44 0.02 13.43
N THR A 109 -11.12 0.43 12.36
CA THR A 109 -12.15 -0.43 11.73
C THR A 109 -11.56 -1.23 10.58
N ALA A 110 -11.00 -0.54 9.58
CA ALA A 110 -10.35 -1.18 8.45
C ALA A 110 -8.86 -1.44 8.74
N GLY A 111 -8.15 -0.46 9.32
CA GLY A 111 -6.72 -0.55 9.60
C GLY A 111 -6.34 -1.67 10.55
N PHE A 112 -7.02 -1.77 11.69
CA PHE A 112 -6.71 -2.78 12.70
C PHE A 112 -6.83 -4.21 12.15
N VAL A 113 -7.92 -4.51 11.43
CA VAL A 113 -8.14 -5.84 10.86
C VAL A 113 -7.12 -6.12 9.74
N THR A 114 -6.77 -5.11 8.94
CA THR A 114 -5.75 -5.22 7.88
C THR A 114 -4.38 -5.50 8.51
N CYS A 115 -3.99 -4.70 9.49
CA CYS A 115 -2.74 -4.84 10.23
C CYS A 115 -2.66 -6.21 10.90
N TYR A 116 -3.75 -6.68 11.52
CA TYR A 116 -3.83 -8.03 12.10
C TYR A 116 -3.52 -9.11 11.06
N LEU A 117 -4.17 -9.07 9.89
CA LEU A 117 -3.97 -10.07 8.84
C LEU A 117 -2.57 -9.99 8.22
N VAL A 118 -2.01 -8.80 8.07
CA VAL A 118 -0.66 -8.56 7.58
C VAL A 118 0.38 -9.13 8.54
N VAL A 119 0.26 -8.80 9.83
CA VAL A 119 1.16 -9.31 10.87
C VAL A 119 1.01 -10.83 11.02
N LEU A 120 -0.21 -11.35 10.94
CA LEU A 120 -0.45 -12.79 10.94
C LEU A 120 0.18 -13.47 9.73
N ALA A 121 0.09 -12.88 8.54
CA ALA A 121 0.74 -13.42 7.34
C ALA A 121 2.26 -13.47 7.53
N GLY A 122 2.88 -12.37 7.98
CA GLY A 122 4.32 -12.32 8.31
C GLY A 122 4.73 -13.38 9.33
N TYR A 123 3.90 -13.59 10.36
CA TYR A 123 4.10 -14.63 11.37
C TYR A 123 4.00 -16.04 10.79
N LEU A 124 2.97 -16.35 10.02
CA LEU A 124 2.74 -17.67 9.43
C LEU A 124 3.84 -18.03 8.42
N ILE A 125 4.27 -17.07 7.59
CA ILE A 125 5.40 -17.27 6.68
C ILE A 125 6.65 -17.59 7.48
N SER A 126 6.94 -16.79 8.52
CA SER A 126 8.09 -17.02 9.40
C SER A 126 8.04 -18.38 10.08
N LEU A 127 6.88 -18.77 10.62
CA LEU A 127 6.68 -20.06 11.29
C LEU A 127 6.89 -21.22 10.32
N TRP A 128 6.31 -21.16 9.13
CA TRP A 128 6.52 -22.16 8.09
C TRP A 128 8.00 -22.28 7.70
N MET A 129 8.66 -21.16 7.44
CA MET A 129 10.09 -21.12 7.12
C MET A 129 10.91 -21.75 8.25
N TRP A 130 10.60 -21.42 9.51
CA TRP A 130 11.33 -21.91 10.67
C TRP A 130 11.17 -23.42 10.86
N LEU A 131 9.95 -23.94 10.73
CA LEU A 131 9.67 -25.38 10.79
C LEU A 131 10.41 -26.13 9.68
N ARG A 132 10.47 -25.56 8.48
CA ARG A 132 11.16 -26.16 7.35
C ARG A 132 12.68 -26.16 7.53
N ILE A 133 13.26 -25.07 8.03
CA ILE A 133 14.69 -25.01 8.36
C ILE A 133 15.05 -26.09 9.40
N LYS A 134 14.21 -26.29 10.43
CA LYS A 134 14.42 -27.36 11.42
C LYS A 134 14.29 -28.75 10.80
N ALA A 135 13.25 -28.98 10.01
CA ALA A 135 13.04 -30.26 9.33
C ALA A 135 14.23 -30.64 8.42
N ARG A 136 14.79 -29.67 7.69
CA ARG A 136 15.96 -29.89 6.83
C ARG A 136 17.24 -30.11 7.62
N LYS A 137 17.43 -29.41 8.74
CA LYS A 137 18.57 -29.67 9.65
C LYS A 137 18.54 -31.08 10.23
N GLU A 138 17.34 -31.59 10.52
CA GLU A 138 17.16 -32.93 11.07
C GLU A 138 17.18 -34.02 9.97
N SER A 139 16.86 -33.68 8.72
CA SER A 139 17.04 -34.58 7.58
C SER A 139 18.50 -34.56 7.10
N SER A 140 18.99 -35.66 6.53
CA SER A 140 20.33 -35.70 5.94
C SER A 140 20.49 -34.85 4.67
N GLU A 141 19.46 -34.07 4.30
CA GLU A 141 19.47 -33.22 3.10
C GLU A 141 20.23 -31.91 3.32
N LEU A 142 20.23 -31.37 4.55
CA LEU A 142 21.12 -30.25 4.84
C LEU A 142 22.57 -30.72 4.95
N SER A 143 22.83 -31.98 5.34
CA SER A 143 24.19 -32.52 5.29
C SER A 143 24.70 -32.70 3.85
N THR A 144 23.85 -33.07 2.88
CA THR A 144 24.27 -33.15 1.47
C THR A 144 24.48 -31.78 0.82
N LEU A 145 23.70 -30.76 1.20
CA LEU A 145 23.95 -29.36 0.80
C LEU A 145 25.09 -28.70 1.58
N ALA A 146 25.38 -29.14 2.80
CA ALA A 146 26.55 -28.71 3.57
C ALA A 146 27.85 -29.36 3.06
N THR A 147 27.76 -30.50 2.36
CA THR A 147 28.88 -31.09 1.61
C THR A 147 29.06 -30.48 0.22
N CYS A 148 28.06 -29.82 -0.35
CA CYS A 148 28.27 -28.99 -1.53
C CYS A 148 29.19 -27.84 -1.15
N GLU A 149 30.27 -27.65 -1.90
CA GLU A 149 31.14 -26.50 -1.70
C GLU A 149 30.31 -25.22 -1.84
N HIS A 150 30.56 -24.22 -1.00
CA HIS A 150 29.87 -22.91 -1.09
C HIS A 150 29.87 -22.31 -2.51
N VAL A 151 30.88 -22.68 -3.31
CA VAL A 151 31.03 -22.34 -4.73
C VAL A 151 29.91 -22.92 -5.60
N GLU A 152 29.42 -24.13 -5.34
CA GLU A 152 28.36 -24.76 -6.13
C GLU A 152 27.00 -24.08 -5.90
N ILE A 153 26.68 -23.74 -4.65
CA ILE A 153 25.47 -22.99 -4.30
C ILE A 153 25.51 -21.60 -4.96
N LEU A 154 26.67 -20.95 -4.92
CA LEU A 154 26.90 -19.66 -5.57
C LEU A 154 26.67 -19.76 -7.08
N ARG A 155 27.32 -20.71 -7.75
CA ARG A 155 27.18 -20.96 -9.20
C ARG A 155 25.73 -21.25 -9.59
N PHE A 156 25.08 -22.15 -8.87
CA PHE A 156 23.67 -22.47 -9.10
C PHE A 156 22.79 -21.22 -9.00
N THR A 157 22.99 -20.41 -7.96
CA THR A 157 22.17 -19.21 -7.73
C THR A 157 22.36 -18.17 -8.83
N VAL A 158 23.59 -17.96 -9.30
CA VAL A 158 23.87 -17.04 -10.42
C VAL A 158 23.18 -17.52 -11.70
N ILE A 159 23.35 -18.79 -12.04
CA ILE A 159 22.69 -19.41 -13.21
C ILE A 159 21.17 -19.31 -13.08
N ALA A 160 20.63 -19.55 -11.88
CA ALA A 160 19.20 -19.44 -11.61
C ALA A 160 18.66 -18.03 -11.79
N SER A 161 19.39 -17.04 -11.30
CA SER A 161 19.01 -15.64 -11.45
C SER A 161 19.01 -15.23 -12.92
N LEU A 162 20.01 -15.65 -13.71
CA LEU A 162 20.07 -15.38 -15.15
C LEU A 162 18.94 -16.07 -15.92
N ALA A 163 18.68 -17.35 -15.65
CA ALA A 163 17.61 -18.09 -16.30
C ALA A 163 16.24 -17.46 -16.03
N VAL A 164 15.97 -17.07 -14.78
CA VAL A 164 14.74 -16.37 -14.40
C VAL A 164 14.59 -15.05 -15.16
N LEU A 165 15.67 -14.28 -15.36
CA LEU A 165 15.63 -13.04 -16.13
C LEU A 165 15.39 -13.26 -17.62
N ILE A 166 16.01 -14.28 -18.21
CA ILE A 166 15.77 -14.63 -19.62
C ILE A 166 14.29 -14.97 -19.83
N VAL A 167 13.75 -15.80 -18.95
CA VAL A 167 12.32 -16.16 -19.00
C VAL A 167 11.41 -14.96 -18.71
N ASP A 168 11.80 -14.04 -17.82
CA ASP A 168 11.07 -12.78 -17.59
C ASP A 168 11.11 -11.87 -18.82
N GLY A 169 12.24 -11.78 -19.52
CA GLY A 169 12.38 -11.05 -20.76
C GLY A 169 11.49 -11.60 -21.88
N LEU A 170 11.33 -12.92 -21.96
CA LEU A 170 10.47 -13.57 -22.95
C LEU A 170 8.98 -13.48 -22.61
N ILE A 171 8.59 -13.88 -21.39
CA ILE A 171 7.19 -13.99 -20.98
C ILE A 171 6.66 -12.63 -20.53
N THR A 172 7.22 -12.06 -19.46
CA THR A 172 6.69 -10.82 -18.89
C THR A 172 6.91 -9.65 -19.82
N GLN A 173 8.15 -9.42 -20.27
CA GLN A 173 8.48 -8.22 -21.03
C GLN A 173 8.13 -8.37 -22.51
N GLY A 174 8.42 -9.52 -23.12
CA GLY A 174 8.14 -9.80 -24.53
C GLY A 174 6.67 -10.06 -24.83
N LEU A 175 6.07 -11.06 -24.16
CA LEU A 175 4.70 -11.51 -24.46
C LEU A 175 3.62 -10.61 -23.84
N LEU A 176 3.72 -10.32 -22.54
CA LEU A 176 2.67 -9.63 -21.77
C LEU A 176 2.77 -8.11 -21.83
N PHE A 177 3.98 -7.57 -21.60
CA PHE A 177 4.21 -6.13 -21.52
C PHE A 177 4.51 -5.52 -22.89
N ARG A 178 5.07 -6.31 -23.83
CA ARG A 178 5.46 -5.93 -25.19
C ARG A 178 6.32 -4.66 -25.25
N HIS A 179 7.19 -4.51 -24.26
CA HIS A 179 8.00 -3.30 -24.09
C HIS A 179 9.31 -3.66 -23.41
N PHE A 180 10.41 -3.03 -23.84
CA PHE A 180 11.72 -3.21 -23.23
C PHE A 180 11.88 -2.25 -22.04
N PRO A 181 11.92 -2.74 -20.79
CA PRO A 181 11.91 -1.89 -19.60
C PRO A 181 13.26 -1.21 -19.31
N GLY A 182 14.30 -1.45 -20.13
CA GLY A 182 15.62 -0.87 -19.92
C GLY A 182 16.61 -1.82 -19.23
N VAL A 183 17.90 -1.53 -19.37
CA VAL A 183 18.99 -2.37 -18.82
C VAL A 183 19.06 -2.27 -17.30
N THR A 184 18.85 -1.07 -16.75
CA THR A 184 18.86 -0.83 -15.29
C THR A 184 17.82 -1.69 -14.58
N PHE A 185 16.65 -1.87 -15.18
CA PHE A 185 15.58 -2.71 -14.67
C PHE A 185 16.00 -4.18 -14.54
N TYR A 186 16.64 -4.74 -15.57
CA TYR A 186 17.12 -6.14 -15.51
C TYR A 186 18.28 -6.32 -14.53
N PHE A 187 19.18 -5.34 -14.42
CA PHE A 187 20.26 -5.37 -13.45
C PHE A 187 19.74 -5.39 -12.01
N GLN A 188 18.75 -4.55 -11.69
CA GLN A 188 18.09 -4.55 -10.38
C GLN A 188 17.40 -5.89 -10.10
N ARG A 189 16.65 -6.42 -11.07
CA ARG A 189 16.01 -7.74 -10.94
C ARG A 189 17.01 -8.87 -10.74
N PHE A 190 18.18 -8.80 -11.38
CA PHE A 190 19.28 -9.74 -11.17
C PHE A 190 19.75 -9.75 -9.72
N LEU A 191 20.06 -8.57 -9.16
CA LEU A 191 20.55 -8.45 -7.79
C LEU A 191 19.52 -8.98 -6.78
N LEU A 192 18.25 -8.61 -6.95
CA LEU A 192 17.15 -9.07 -6.09
C LEU A 192 16.96 -10.59 -6.19
N SER A 193 16.93 -11.14 -7.41
CA SER A 193 16.82 -12.59 -7.62
C SER A 193 17.98 -13.33 -6.99
N TYR A 194 19.21 -12.86 -7.18
CA TYR A 194 20.39 -13.51 -6.64
C TYR A 194 20.33 -13.62 -5.12
N ILE A 195 20.06 -12.51 -4.41
CA ILE A 195 20.00 -12.51 -2.94
C ILE A 195 18.88 -13.44 -2.44
N VAL A 196 17.69 -13.34 -3.03
CA VAL A 196 16.52 -14.12 -2.60
C VAL A 196 16.73 -15.60 -2.88
N LEU A 197 17.15 -15.96 -4.10
CA LEU A 197 17.39 -17.35 -4.48
C LEU A 197 18.56 -17.95 -3.70
N TYR A 198 19.60 -17.19 -3.39
CA TYR A 198 20.70 -17.66 -2.55
C TYR A 198 20.18 -18.09 -1.18
N PHE A 199 19.49 -17.16 -0.50
CA PHE A 199 18.88 -17.41 0.79
C PHE A 199 17.87 -18.57 0.73
N TRP A 200 17.03 -18.62 -0.31
CA TRP A 200 16.04 -19.67 -0.47
C TRP A 200 16.69 -21.04 -0.65
N THR A 201 17.73 -21.14 -1.48
CA THR A 201 18.46 -22.40 -1.72
C THR A 201 19.00 -22.98 -0.41
N VAL A 202 19.66 -22.12 0.38
CA VAL A 202 20.34 -22.49 1.62
C VAL A 202 19.35 -22.94 2.70
N TYR A 203 18.32 -22.15 2.97
CA TYR A 203 17.46 -22.36 4.15
C TYR A 203 16.22 -23.18 3.86
N ILE A 204 15.69 -23.07 2.64
CA ILE A 204 14.33 -23.49 2.31
C ILE A 204 14.38 -24.65 1.30
N GLY A 205 15.10 -24.49 0.19
CA GLY A 205 15.30 -25.52 -0.85
C GLY A 205 14.22 -25.50 -1.93
N PHE A 206 14.47 -26.21 -3.04
CA PHE A 206 13.65 -26.17 -4.26
C PHE A 206 12.74 -27.40 -4.47
N GLU A 207 12.25 -28.04 -3.42
CA GLU A 207 11.09 -28.92 -3.60
C GLU A 207 9.86 -28.11 -4.03
N LYS A 208 8.79 -28.74 -4.52
CA LYS A 208 7.61 -28.05 -5.12
C LYS A 208 7.09 -26.86 -4.29
N GLN A 209 6.93 -27.05 -2.98
CA GLN A 209 6.48 -25.99 -2.07
C GLN A 209 7.49 -24.84 -1.99
N GLY A 210 8.79 -25.16 -2.00
CA GLY A 210 9.88 -24.20 -2.07
C GLY A 210 9.94 -23.42 -3.37
N ILE A 211 9.82 -24.09 -4.52
CA ILE A 211 9.78 -23.43 -5.84
C ILE A 211 8.64 -22.42 -5.89
N PHE A 212 7.43 -22.85 -5.54
CA PHE A 212 6.28 -21.97 -5.60
C PHE A 212 6.42 -20.79 -4.64
N SER A 213 6.77 -21.05 -3.38
CA SER A 213 6.93 -19.99 -2.38
C SER A 213 8.06 -19.02 -2.74
N SER A 214 9.17 -19.48 -3.33
CA SER A 214 10.20 -18.57 -3.87
C SER A 214 9.66 -17.75 -5.02
N ALA A 215 8.93 -18.37 -5.95
CA ALA A 215 8.40 -17.67 -7.10
C ALA A 215 7.42 -16.58 -6.67
N PHE A 216 6.57 -16.90 -5.70
CA PHE A 216 5.62 -15.97 -5.10
C PHE A 216 6.30 -14.83 -4.33
N LEU A 217 7.25 -15.15 -3.44
CA LEU A 217 7.92 -14.11 -2.66
C LEU A 217 8.79 -13.21 -3.56
N LEU A 218 9.52 -13.79 -4.51
CA LEU A 218 10.36 -13.03 -5.44
C LEU A 218 9.51 -12.19 -6.41
N SER A 219 8.35 -12.68 -6.87
CA SER A 219 7.45 -11.87 -7.70
C SER A 219 6.87 -10.69 -6.91
N LEU A 220 6.53 -10.90 -5.63
CA LEU A 220 6.15 -9.81 -4.73
C LEU A 220 7.30 -8.81 -4.51
N ILE A 221 8.53 -9.29 -4.29
CA ILE A 221 9.70 -8.41 -4.11
C ILE A 221 9.93 -7.57 -5.36
N TRP A 222 9.91 -8.17 -6.55
CA TRP A 222 10.02 -7.45 -7.81
C TRP A 222 8.88 -6.44 -7.99
N THR A 223 7.64 -6.81 -7.62
CA THR A 223 6.46 -5.94 -7.75
C THR A 223 6.53 -4.77 -6.78
N GLY A 224 6.87 -5.02 -5.51
CA GLY A 224 7.09 -3.98 -4.51
C GLY A 224 8.24 -3.05 -4.90
N TYR A 225 9.34 -3.60 -5.42
CA TYR A 225 10.43 -2.76 -5.92
C TYR A 225 9.98 -1.88 -7.10
N SER A 226 9.27 -2.44 -8.08
CA SER A 226 8.69 -1.66 -9.19
C SER A 226 7.62 -0.65 -8.73
N MET A 227 6.96 -0.88 -7.60
CA MET A 227 6.00 0.04 -6.99
C MET A 227 6.68 1.27 -6.40
N TYR A 228 7.81 1.10 -5.71
CA TYR A 228 8.44 2.16 -4.91
C TYR A 228 9.71 2.75 -5.51
N LEU A 229 10.57 1.93 -6.15
CA LEU A 229 11.97 2.28 -6.44
C LEU A 229 12.45 1.94 -7.85
N GLY A 230 11.67 1.17 -8.62
CA GLY A 230 12.11 0.62 -9.91
C GLY A 230 11.45 1.30 -11.10
N PRO A 231 11.94 2.47 -11.56
CA PRO A 231 11.50 3.04 -12.82
C PRO A 231 11.89 2.13 -13.99
N VAL A 232 11.06 2.11 -15.02
CA VAL A 232 11.36 1.52 -16.31
C VAL A 232 11.91 2.57 -17.26
N ASP A 233 12.46 2.10 -18.38
CA ASP A 233 12.90 2.83 -19.57
C ASP A 233 14.33 3.43 -19.47
N LEU A 234 15.01 3.26 -18.33
CA LEU A 234 16.40 3.68 -18.14
C LEU A 234 17.42 2.73 -18.80
N PRO A 235 18.54 3.24 -19.36
CA PRO A 235 18.92 4.66 -19.45
C PRO A 235 18.43 5.34 -20.74
N LEU A 236 17.69 4.65 -21.61
CA LEU A 236 17.39 5.10 -22.97
C LEU A 236 16.30 6.17 -23.04
N SER A 237 15.51 6.33 -21.98
CA SER A 237 14.40 7.28 -21.91
C SER A 237 14.20 7.78 -20.48
N PRO A 238 13.47 8.90 -20.30
CA PRO A 238 13.13 9.40 -18.97
C PRO A 238 12.46 8.32 -18.11
N PRO A 239 12.75 8.26 -16.80
CA PRO A 239 12.23 7.22 -15.93
C PRO A 239 10.71 7.27 -15.87
N ARG A 240 10.08 6.11 -16.03
CA ARG A 240 8.62 5.96 -15.89
C ARG A 240 8.29 4.93 -14.82
N TYR A 241 7.34 5.25 -13.95
CA TYR A 241 6.84 4.33 -12.94
C TYR A 241 5.57 3.62 -13.44
N LEU A 242 5.43 2.34 -13.15
CA LEU A 242 4.31 1.54 -13.64
C LEU A 242 3.02 1.88 -12.87
N ASN A 243 1.95 2.16 -13.62
CA ASN A 243 0.59 2.29 -13.06
C ASN A 243 0.09 0.98 -12.43
N TYR A 244 -0.99 1.02 -11.66
CA TYR A 244 -1.56 -0.16 -10.97
C TYR A 244 -1.83 -1.32 -11.93
N ILE A 245 -2.49 -1.05 -13.05
CA ILE A 245 -2.87 -2.07 -14.04
C ILE A 245 -1.65 -2.79 -14.61
N PRO A 246 -0.66 -2.11 -15.24
CA PRO A 246 0.51 -2.80 -15.77
C PRO A 246 1.31 -3.50 -14.66
N LEU A 247 1.37 -2.95 -13.45
CA LEU A 247 2.09 -3.55 -12.34
C LEU A 247 1.45 -4.87 -11.87
N TRP A 248 0.18 -4.83 -11.46
CA TRP A 248 -0.49 -5.97 -10.83
C TRP A 248 -1.08 -6.98 -11.82
N LEU A 249 -1.47 -6.54 -13.03
CA LEU A 249 -2.18 -7.41 -13.98
C LEU A 249 -1.27 -7.98 -15.07
N LYS A 250 -0.10 -7.38 -15.27
CA LYS A 250 0.87 -7.84 -16.27
C LYS A 250 2.16 -8.26 -15.60
N VAL A 251 2.81 -7.34 -14.90
CA VAL A 251 4.15 -7.57 -14.35
C VAL A 251 4.14 -8.61 -13.22
N PHE A 252 3.27 -8.50 -12.21
CA PHE A 252 3.20 -9.48 -11.14
C PHE A 252 2.93 -10.92 -11.64
N PRO A 253 1.84 -11.21 -12.40
CA PRO A 253 1.55 -12.56 -12.84
C PRO A 253 2.58 -13.06 -13.86
N GLY A 254 3.06 -12.20 -14.76
CA GLY A 254 4.14 -12.53 -15.69
C GLY A 254 5.41 -12.93 -14.94
N SER A 255 5.86 -12.08 -14.00
CA SER A 255 7.05 -12.34 -13.21
C SER A 255 6.92 -13.59 -12.36
N PHE A 256 5.76 -13.84 -11.76
CA PHE A 256 5.51 -15.11 -11.07
C PHE A 256 5.68 -16.31 -12.00
N LEU A 257 5.05 -16.30 -13.19
CA LEU A 257 5.16 -17.38 -14.16
C LEU A 257 6.61 -17.57 -14.64
N SER A 258 7.32 -16.46 -14.87
CA SER A 258 8.71 -16.49 -15.30
C SER A 258 9.64 -17.06 -14.25
N ILE A 259 9.50 -16.61 -13.00
CA ILE A 259 10.30 -17.11 -11.89
C ILE A 259 9.99 -18.59 -11.64
N PHE A 260 8.72 -18.95 -11.58
CA PHE A 260 8.29 -20.33 -11.40
C PHE A 260 8.87 -21.24 -12.49
N THR A 261 8.74 -20.83 -13.76
CA THR A 261 9.24 -21.60 -14.91
C THR A 261 10.77 -21.69 -14.89
N GLY A 262 11.46 -20.58 -14.65
CA GLY A 262 12.92 -20.55 -14.59
C GLY A 262 13.49 -21.44 -13.50
N ILE A 263 12.95 -21.35 -12.27
CA ILE A 263 13.35 -22.21 -11.15
C ILE A 263 12.95 -23.67 -11.44
N PHE A 264 11.76 -23.91 -12.00
CA PHE A 264 11.29 -25.26 -12.29
C PHE A 264 12.19 -25.98 -13.30
N ILE A 265 12.57 -25.31 -14.40
CA ILE A 265 13.51 -25.87 -15.39
C ILE A 265 14.83 -26.25 -14.72
N LEU A 266 15.38 -25.36 -13.89
CA LEU A 266 16.65 -25.61 -13.20
C LEU A 266 16.56 -26.67 -12.11
N SER A 267 15.41 -26.77 -11.44
CA SER A 267 15.18 -27.80 -10.43
C SER A 267 15.23 -29.22 -11.02
N ARG A 268 14.99 -29.38 -12.34
CA ARG A 268 15.13 -30.67 -13.03
C ARG A 268 16.58 -31.11 -13.19
N LEU A 269 17.54 -30.19 -13.08
CA LEU A 269 18.96 -30.49 -13.09
C LEU A 269 19.44 -31.03 -11.73
N ILE A 270 18.59 -30.94 -10.69
CA ILE A 270 18.87 -31.47 -9.36
C ILE A 270 18.03 -32.73 -9.15
N PRO A 271 18.62 -33.87 -8.74
CA PRO A 271 17.84 -35.07 -8.43
C PRO A 271 16.87 -34.79 -7.27
N GLN A 272 15.56 -34.89 -7.53
CA GLN A 272 14.52 -34.69 -6.52
C GLN A 272 13.63 -35.93 -6.34
N LYS A 273 13.21 -36.18 -5.10
CA LYS A 273 12.12 -37.14 -4.80
C LYS A 273 10.79 -36.59 -5.33
N LYS A 274 10.00 -37.44 -5.99
CA LYS A 274 8.68 -37.10 -6.52
C LYS A 274 7.71 -36.69 -5.39
N PRO A 275 7.02 -35.53 -5.48
CA PRO A 275 5.96 -35.19 -4.53
C PRO A 275 4.57 -35.11 -5.18
N ASN A 276 3.52 -35.32 -4.36
CA ASN A 276 2.11 -35.13 -4.68
C ASN A 276 1.59 -33.73 -4.26
N SER A 277 0.50 -33.32 -4.92
CA SER A 277 -0.43 -32.19 -4.70
C SER A 277 0.07 -30.73 -4.84
N VAL A 278 -0.45 -30.05 -5.88
CA VAL A 278 -0.27 -28.62 -6.26
C VAL A 278 -1.54 -27.78 -5.99
N VAL A 279 -2.63 -28.40 -5.54
CA VAL A 279 -4.00 -27.90 -5.72
C VAL A 279 -4.34 -26.63 -4.94
N LEU A 280 -3.85 -26.44 -3.70
CA LEU A 280 -4.24 -25.27 -2.88
C LEU A 280 -3.39 -24.02 -3.16
N ILE A 281 -2.18 -24.24 -3.64
CA ILE A 281 -1.21 -23.22 -4.01
C ILE A 281 -1.67 -22.45 -5.27
N SER A 282 -2.36 -23.13 -6.17
CA SER A 282 -3.08 -22.54 -7.30
C SER A 282 -4.16 -21.54 -6.85
N ALA A 283 -4.78 -21.73 -5.68
CA ALA A 283 -5.87 -20.88 -5.21
C ALA A 283 -5.41 -19.47 -4.79
N VAL A 284 -4.20 -19.31 -4.22
CA VAL A 284 -3.63 -17.98 -3.92
C VAL A 284 -3.32 -17.23 -5.20
N PHE A 285 -2.72 -17.91 -6.17
CA PHE A 285 -2.41 -17.34 -7.47
C PHE A 285 -3.68 -16.96 -8.24
N VAL A 286 -4.70 -17.82 -8.22
CA VAL A 286 -6.02 -17.52 -8.78
C VAL A 286 -6.68 -16.35 -8.05
N SER A 287 -6.55 -16.23 -6.73
CA SER A 287 -7.11 -15.11 -5.97
C SER A 287 -6.45 -13.77 -6.37
N ILE A 288 -5.12 -13.76 -6.57
CA ILE A 288 -4.41 -12.55 -6.99
C ILE A 288 -4.64 -12.24 -8.47
N ILE A 289 -4.78 -13.25 -9.34
CA ILE A 289 -5.20 -13.06 -10.73
C ILE A 289 -6.65 -12.58 -10.81
N ALA A 290 -7.54 -13.06 -9.93
CA ALA A 290 -8.93 -12.61 -9.86
C ALA A 290 -9.05 -11.14 -9.45
N LEU A 291 -8.07 -10.59 -8.73
CA LEU A 291 -7.94 -9.13 -8.53
C LEU A 291 -7.57 -8.36 -9.81
N GLY A 292 -7.14 -9.06 -10.86
CA GLY A 292 -7.01 -8.52 -12.20
C GLY A 292 -8.29 -8.45 -13.00
N ASN A 293 -9.42 -8.81 -12.40
CA ASN A 293 -10.71 -8.54 -12.99
C ASN A 293 -10.89 -7.02 -13.17
N PRO A 294 -11.38 -6.54 -14.33
CA PRO A 294 -11.68 -5.13 -14.58
C PRO A 294 -12.57 -4.47 -13.51
N LEU A 295 -13.36 -5.26 -12.76
CA LEU A 295 -14.10 -4.79 -11.58
C LEU A 295 -13.23 -4.17 -10.47
N PHE A 296 -11.94 -4.51 -10.39
CA PHE A 296 -10.97 -4.00 -9.41
C PHE A 296 -9.90 -3.08 -10.04
N ALA A 297 -9.92 -2.92 -11.37
CA ALA A 297 -8.82 -2.37 -12.16
C ALA A 297 -9.10 -0.96 -12.73
N SER A 298 -9.82 -0.09 -12.02
CA SER A 298 -9.89 1.33 -12.44
C SER A 298 -8.50 1.97 -12.28
N GLU A 299 -8.03 2.87 -13.16
CA GLU A 299 -6.72 3.53 -12.97
C GLU A 299 -6.69 4.43 -11.73
N GLY A 300 -7.84 4.94 -11.29
CA GLY A 300 -8.03 5.75 -10.09
C GLY A 300 -9.48 5.72 -9.59
N LEU A 301 -9.77 6.46 -8.53
CA LEU A 301 -11.11 6.69 -8.00
C LEU A 301 -11.67 7.95 -8.67
N PHE A 302 -12.46 7.73 -9.73
CA PHE A 302 -13.08 8.83 -10.46
C PHE A 302 -14.30 9.35 -9.72
N ALA A 303 -14.35 10.66 -9.51
CA ALA A 303 -15.52 11.36 -9.00
C ALA A 303 -15.82 12.59 -9.84
N SER A 304 -17.08 12.99 -9.86
CA SER A 304 -17.48 14.25 -10.47
C SER A 304 -18.62 14.88 -9.70
N ALA A 305 -18.69 16.20 -9.77
CA ALA A 305 -19.81 16.95 -9.24
C ALA A 305 -20.03 18.23 -10.04
N ALA A 306 -21.24 18.74 -10.00
CA ALA A 306 -21.59 20.01 -10.60
C ALA A 306 -22.62 20.76 -9.77
N ALA A 307 -22.63 22.07 -9.92
CA ALA A 307 -23.68 22.95 -9.42
C ALA A 307 -23.88 24.11 -10.42
N SER A 308 -25.10 24.63 -10.47
CA SER A 308 -25.45 25.79 -11.31
C SER A 308 -26.62 26.57 -10.72
N GLY A 309 -26.70 27.85 -11.09
CA GLY A 309 -27.74 28.78 -10.65
C GLY A 309 -27.25 29.75 -9.58
N SER A 310 -28.14 30.14 -8.68
CA SER A 310 -27.86 31.08 -7.60
C SER A 310 -26.93 30.48 -6.54
N GLY A 311 -26.06 31.31 -6.00
CA GLY A 311 -25.21 31.00 -4.86
C GLY A 311 -24.83 32.26 -4.09
N SER A 312 -23.85 32.12 -3.21
CA SER A 312 -23.35 33.20 -2.36
C SER A 312 -21.86 33.38 -2.57
N SER A 313 -21.42 34.64 -2.65
CA SER A 313 -20.02 35.03 -2.56
C SER A 313 -19.79 35.68 -1.21
N TYR A 314 -18.74 35.26 -0.51
CA TYR A 314 -18.35 35.79 0.80
C TYR A 314 -17.31 36.88 0.60
N PHE A 315 -17.48 38.01 1.30
CA PHE A 315 -16.62 39.18 1.15
C PHE A 315 -16.34 39.85 2.50
N GLY A 316 -15.27 40.65 2.57
CA GLY A 316 -14.89 41.41 3.76
C GLY A 316 -13.49 41.08 4.24
N ALA A 317 -13.15 41.57 5.43
CA ALA A 317 -11.81 41.40 6.01
C ALA A 317 -11.55 39.97 6.52
N ASP A 318 -12.58 39.16 6.77
CA ASP A 318 -12.44 37.76 7.18
C ASP A 318 -13.12 36.85 6.15
N PRO A 319 -12.37 36.06 5.35
CA PRO A 319 -12.92 35.19 4.31
C PRO A 319 -13.82 34.10 4.89
N TYR A 320 -13.71 33.80 6.19
CA TYR A 320 -14.46 32.76 6.87
C TYR A 320 -15.64 33.30 7.68
N ASN A 321 -15.92 34.62 7.59
CA ASN A 321 -17.15 35.18 8.14
C ASN A 321 -18.34 34.88 7.21
N LEU A 322 -18.96 33.72 7.41
CA LEU A 322 -20.07 33.24 6.58
C LEU A 322 -21.38 34.06 6.70
N LYS A 323 -21.40 35.16 7.48
CA LYS A 323 -22.55 36.06 7.63
C LYS A 323 -22.58 37.17 6.59
N ILE A 324 -21.42 37.55 6.04
CA ILE A 324 -21.31 38.65 5.08
C ILE A 324 -21.27 38.06 3.67
N VAL A 325 -22.43 38.08 3.00
CA VAL A 325 -22.63 37.44 1.71
C VAL A 325 -23.23 38.39 0.69
N GLN A 326 -22.81 38.26 -0.56
CA GLN A 326 -23.45 38.87 -1.72
C GLN A 326 -24.01 37.77 -2.63
N PRO A 327 -25.17 38.00 -3.28
CA PRO A 327 -25.70 37.03 -4.23
C PRO A 327 -24.76 36.88 -5.43
N MET A 328 -24.62 35.66 -5.92
CA MET A 328 -23.94 35.35 -7.17
C MET A 328 -24.79 34.42 -8.04
N ILE A 329 -24.52 34.43 -9.35
CA ILE A 329 -25.10 33.46 -10.29
C ILE A 329 -23.97 32.84 -11.09
N GLY A 330 -23.95 31.52 -11.19
CA GLY A 330 -22.89 30.85 -11.93
C GLY A 330 -23.02 29.34 -11.96
N SER A 331 -21.93 28.70 -12.33
CA SER A 331 -21.78 27.25 -12.36
C SER A 331 -20.38 26.81 -11.96
N ILE A 332 -20.30 25.59 -11.47
CA ILE A 332 -19.05 24.88 -11.23
C ILE A 332 -19.23 23.44 -11.69
N LYS A 333 -18.21 22.91 -12.37
CA LYS A 333 -18.11 21.52 -12.75
C LYS A 333 -16.72 21.03 -12.35
N LEU A 334 -16.67 19.92 -11.63
CA LEU A 334 -15.43 19.24 -11.30
C LEU A 334 -15.46 17.79 -11.78
N GLN A 335 -14.30 17.36 -12.25
CA GLN A 335 -13.96 15.97 -12.51
C GLN A 335 -12.62 15.71 -11.84
N VAL A 336 -12.57 14.70 -10.99
CA VAL A 336 -11.36 14.31 -10.28
C VAL A 336 -11.12 12.82 -10.44
N ASN A 337 -9.86 12.43 -10.44
CA ASN A 337 -9.45 11.04 -10.41
C ASN A 337 -8.26 10.92 -9.49
N ASP A 338 -8.51 10.41 -8.29
CA ASP A 338 -7.49 10.06 -7.31
C ASP A 338 -6.81 8.76 -7.78
N ILE A 339 -5.54 8.87 -8.18
CA ILE A 339 -4.73 7.76 -8.68
C ILE A 339 -3.91 7.11 -7.54
N GLY A 340 -3.99 7.67 -6.34
CA GLY A 340 -3.28 7.26 -5.13
C GLY A 340 -1.92 7.92 -4.98
N ASN A 341 -1.51 8.07 -3.71
CA ASN A 341 -0.34 8.78 -3.18
C ASN A 341 1.04 8.22 -3.58
N ARG A 342 1.27 7.95 -4.87
CA ARG A 342 2.54 7.39 -5.36
C ARG A 342 3.61 8.47 -5.45
N GLU A 343 4.07 8.95 -4.30
CA GLU A 343 5.20 9.86 -4.25
C GLU A 343 6.52 9.10 -4.06
N SER A 344 7.19 8.85 -5.18
CA SER A 344 8.52 9.48 -5.24
C SER A 344 8.26 10.98 -5.21
N GLN A 345 9.07 11.77 -4.49
CA GLN A 345 8.90 13.23 -4.26
C GLN A 345 8.89 14.11 -5.53
N VAL A 346 8.68 13.51 -6.71
CA VAL A 346 8.91 14.07 -8.03
C VAL A 346 7.61 14.21 -8.84
N LYS A 347 6.51 13.49 -8.54
CA LYS A 347 5.29 13.58 -9.37
C LYS A 347 3.97 13.21 -8.69
N ASN A 348 3.08 14.19 -8.62
CA ASN A 348 1.65 14.00 -8.37
C ASN A 348 0.96 13.38 -9.60
N ASN A 349 0.20 12.31 -9.42
CA ASN A 349 -0.52 11.60 -10.49
C ASN A 349 -2.02 11.87 -10.49
N ASP A 350 -2.55 12.58 -9.49
CA ASP A 350 -3.96 12.91 -9.43
C ASP A 350 -4.34 13.84 -10.58
N LYS A 351 -5.52 13.57 -11.14
CA LYS A 351 -6.06 14.35 -12.24
C LYS A 351 -7.22 15.17 -11.71
N VAL A 352 -7.13 16.48 -11.88
CA VAL A 352 -8.20 17.42 -11.56
C VAL A 352 -8.56 18.22 -12.80
N ASN A 353 -9.85 18.43 -13.01
CA ASN A 353 -10.37 19.32 -14.03
C ASN A 353 -11.60 20.02 -13.46
N ILE A 354 -11.37 21.22 -12.92
CA ILE A 354 -12.40 22.05 -12.33
C ILE A 354 -12.52 23.32 -13.17
N VAL A 355 -13.74 23.63 -13.58
CA VAL A 355 -14.07 24.88 -14.24
C VAL A 355 -15.25 25.50 -13.52
N SER A 356 -15.08 26.73 -13.07
CA SER A 356 -16.15 27.55 -12.52
C SER A 356 -16.28 28.84 -13.30
N ASN A 357 -17.52 29.26 -13.56
CA ASN A 357 -17.85 30.55 -14.15
C ASN A 357 -18.98 31.17 -13.34
N PHE A 358 -18.81 32.38 -12.84
CA PHE A 358 -19.82 33.05 -12.03
C PHE A 358 -19.73 34.57 -12.13
N MET A 359 -20.84 35.25 -11.86
CA MET A 359 -20.88 36.70 -11.66
C MET A 359 -21.07 36.99 -10.18
N ALA A 360 -20.18 37.82 -9.63
CA ALA A 360 -20.26 38.34 -8.27
C ALA A 360 -20.14 39.87 -8.33
N GLY A 361 -21.14 40.56 -7.81
CA GLY A 361 -21.30 42.00 -8.07
C GLY A 361 -21.40 42.27 -9.57
N ASN A 362 -20.53 43.15 -10.08
CA ASN A 362 -20.48 43.53 -11.50
C ASN A 362 -19.36 42.83 -12.29
N SER A 363 -18.63 41.89 -11.69
CA SER A 363 -17.50 41.22 -12.33
C SER A 363 -17.82 39.77 -12.68
N ALA A 364 -17.39 39.36 -13.87
CA ALA A 364 -17.46 37.99 -14.35
C ALA A 364 -16.14 37.27 -14.04
N TYR A 365 -16.24 36.16 -13.32
CA TYR A 365 -15.10 35.34 -12.95
C TYR A 365 -15.12 34.01 -13.68
N ARG A 366 -13.93 33.56 -14.07
CA ARG A 366 -13.67 32.18 -14.48
C ARG A 366 -12.50 31.65 -13.66
N VAL A 367 -12.66 30.46 -13.10
CA VAL A 367 -11.62 29.76 -12.33
C VAL A 367 -11.40 28.40 -12.95
N VAL A 368 -10.14 28.07 -13.24
CA VAL A 368 -9.75 26.78 -13.83
C VAL A 368 -8.68 26.14 -12.95
N ILE A 369 -8.92 24.89 -12.53
CA ILE A 369 -7.96 24.09 -11.75
C ILE A 369 -7.70 22.81 -12.54
N THR A 370 -6.49 22.68 -13.06
CA THR A 370 -6.05 21.51 -13.87
C THR A 370 -4.87 20.76 -13.25
N ARG A 371 -4.34 21.28 -12.13
CA ARG A 371 -3.20 20.70 -11.43
C ARG A 371 -3.53 20.53 -9.96
N ALA A 372 -3.42 19.29 -9.50
CA ALA A 372 -3.54 18.94 -8.09
C ALA A 372 -2.31 19.44 -7.32
N MET A 373 -2.51 19.81 -6.06
CA MET A 373 -1.45 20.31 -5.18
C MET A 373 -0.78 19.11 -4.48
N PRO A 374 0.52 18.82 -4.72
CA PRO A 374 1.19 17.70 -4.04
C PRO A 374 1.34 17.95 -2.53
N ARG A 375 1.65 19.18 -2.15
CA ARG A 375 1.84 19.57 -0.76
C ARG A 375 1.37 21.00 -0.55
N HIS A 376 0.84 21.28 0.65
CA HIS A 376 0.59 22.66 1.07
C HIS A 376 1.88 23.49 0.95
N PRO A 377 1.83 24.73 0.43
CA PRO A 377 3.04 25.55 0.19
C PRO A 377 3.89 25.73 1.44
N LEU A 378 3.25 25.93 2.59
CA LEU A 378 3.91 26.09 3.89
C LEU A 378 4.04 24.77 4.68
N GLY A 379 3.49 23.67 4.16
CA GLY A 379 3.50 22.36 4.84
C GLY A 379 2.82 22.36 6.22
N THR A 380 1.81 23.21 6.40
CA THR A 380 1.07 23.40 7.66
C THR A 380 -0.04 22.37 7.87
N TYR A 381 -0.51 21.75 6.79
CA TYR A 381 -1.54 20.71 6.81
C TYR A 381 -1.43 19.80 5.55
N PRO A 382 -1.93 18.54 5.59
CA PRO A 382 -2.02 17.65 4.46
C PRO A 382 -3.04 18.15 3.46
N VAL A 383 -2.69 17.99 2.19
CA VAL A 383 -3.57 18.25 1.05
C VAL A 383 -3.91 16.97 0.28
N TRP A 384 -3.55 15.81 0.84
CA TRP A 384 -3.77 14.48 0.24
C TRP A 384 -3.36 14.41 -1.23
N MET A 385 -2.22 15.04 -1.59
CA MET A 385 -1.78 15.13 -2.98
C MET A 385 -2.79 15.78 -3.93
N GLY A 386 -3.79 16.47 -3.39
CA GLY A 386 -4.73 17.32 -4.08
C GLY A 386 -6.13 16.74 -4.25
N VAL A 387 -6.40 15.45 -4.02
CA VAL A 387 -7.76 14.90 -4.06
C VAL A 387 -7.99 13.96 -2.88
N ALA A 388 -9.09 14.17 -2.14
CA ALA A 388 -9.51 13.26 -1.07
C ALA A 388 -11.02 13.05 -1.06
N PHE A 389 -11.45 11.90 -0.53
CA PHE A 389 -12.85 11.55 -0.33
C PHE A 389 -13.16 11.41 1.15
N ASN A 390 -14.20 12.10 1.61
CA ASN A 390 -14.60 12.15 3.01
C ASN A 390 -13.51 12.64 4.00
N PRO A 391 -12.56 13.53 3.65
CA PRO A 391 -11.59 13.96 4.65
C PRO A 391 -12.25 14.83 5.71
N LYS A 392 -11.82 14.71 6.96
CA LYS A 392 -12.11 15.73 7.97
C LYS A 392 -11.36 17.02 7.65
N ILE A 393 -12.09 18.14 7.61
CA ILE A 393 -11.51 19.49 7.44
C ILE A 393 -12.12 20.48 8.43
N HIS A 394 -11.41 21.60 8.63
CA HIS A 394 -11.69 22.63 9.65
C HIS A 394 -11.63 22.12 11.10
N GLY A 395 -12.02 22.97 12.05
CA GLY A 395 -11.97 22.65 13.47
C GLY A 395 -10.55 22.36 13.96
N MET A 396 -10.33 21.15 14.51
CA MET A 396 -9.03 20.74 15.06
C MET A 396 -8.00 20.36 13.99
N THR A 397 -8.40 20.25 12.73
CA THR A 397 -7.50 19.87 11.63
C THR A 397 -6.57 21.00 11.21
N GLY A 398 -6.88 22.27 11.54
CA GLY A 398 -6.07 23.41 11.13
C GLY A 398 -6.20 23.81 9.65
N ILE A 399 -7.05 23.12 8.87
CA ILE A 399 -7.37 23.50 7.48
C ILE A 399 -8.36 24.67 7.49
N GLY A 400 -8.03 25.79 6.81
CA GLY A 400 -8.81 27.02 6.86
C GLY A 400 -8.67 27.75 8.21
N THR A 401 -9.70 27.71 9.07
CA THR A 401 -9.66 28.33 10.40
C THR A 401 -10.36 27.48 11.45
N SER A 402 -9.85 27.50 12.69
CA SER A 402 -10.46 26.85 13.85
C SER A 402 -11.85 27.39 14.22
N LYS A 403 -12.24 28.54 13.64
CA LYS A 403 -13.58 29.13 13.81
C LYS A 403 -14.66 28.43 12.99
N LEU A 404 -14.28 27.67 11.95
CA LEU A 404 -15.22 26.91 11.15
C LEU A 404 -15.54 25.58 11.83
N PRO A 405 -16.81 25.12 11.79
CA PRO A 405 -17.15 23.81 12.30
C PRO A 405 -16.45 22.73 11.48
N GLU A 406 -16.05 21.65 12.14
CA GLU A 406 -15.55 20.45 11.47
C GLU A 406 -16.60 19.92 10.48
N ILE A 407 -16.18 19.63 9.26
CA ILE A 407 -17.02 19.06 8.20
C ILE A 407 -16.31 17.89 7.52
N ILE A 408 -17.12 17.04 6.87
CA ILE A 408 -16.67 15.85 6.14
C ILE A 408 -17.26 15.91 4.73
N PRO A 409 -16.61 16.62 3.78
CA PRO A 409 -17.06 16.67 2.39
C PRO A 409 -16.88 15.33 1.68
N GLU A 410 -17.86 14.90 0.86
CA GLU A 410 -17.70 13.69 0.05
C GLU A 410 -16.57 13.81 -0.98
N ILE A 411 -16.24 15.03 -1.43
CA ILE A 411 -15.06 15.33 -2.27
C ILE A 411 -14.38 16.59 -1.75
N ALA A 412 -13.07 16.53 -1.50
CA ALA A 412 -12.22 17.70 -1.29
C ALA A 412 -11.09 17.71 -2.32
N VAL A 413 -10.78 18.88 -2.85
CA VAL A 413 -9.72 19.08 -3.84
C VAL A 413 -8.85 20.25 -3.41
N TRP A 414 -7.54 20.06 -3.44
CA TRP A 414 -6.53 21.13 -3.34
C TRP A 414 -5.76 21.20 -4.65
N GLY A 415 -5.67 22.38 -5.24
CA GLY A 415 -5.05 22.55 -6.53
C GLY A 415 -4.56 23.97 -6.79
N TRP A 416 -3.97 24.12 -7.96
CA TRP A 416 -3.43 25.38 -8.44
C TRP A 416 -4.40 26.00 -9.45
N ALA A 417 -5.00 27.13 -9.07
CA ALA A 417 -5.99 27.84 -9.88
C ALA A 417 -5.34 28.84 -10.84
N GLU A 418 -5.92 28.92 -12.02
CA GLU A 418 -5.85 30.09 -12.89
C GLU A 418 -7.16 30.87 -12.74
N VAL A 419 -7.06 32.19 -12.56
CA VAL A 419 -8.22 33.06 -12.27
C VAL A 419 -8.30 34.16 -13.33
N TRP A 420 -9.45 34.25 -13.98
CA TRP A 420 -9.79 35.32 -14.90
C TRP A 420 -10.92 36.16 -14.31
N LYS A 421 -10.80 37.47 -14.50
CA LYS A 421 -11.79 38.48 -14.15
C LYS A 421 -12.06 39.33 -15.37
N ASP A 422 -13.31 39.44 -15.76
CA ASP A 422 -13.79 40.23 -16.91
C ASP A 422 -13.01 39.90 -18.20
N GLY A 423 -12.74 38.61 -18.42
CA GLY A 423 -12.01 38.08 -19.57
C GLY A 423 -10.48 38.18 -19.49
N LYS A 424 -9.94 38.91 -18.52
CA LYS A 424 -8.48 39.06 -18.32
C LYS A 424 -7.99 38.07 -17.26
N LEU A 425 -6.88 37.38 -17.55
CA LEU A 425 -6.20 36.57 -16.55
C LEU A 425 -5.56 37.47 -15.49
N ILE A 426 -5.96 37.31 -14.23
CA ILE A 426 -5.46 38.11 -13.11
C ILE A 426 -4.42 37.37 -12.25
N SER A 427 -4.51 36.04 -12.19
CA SER A 427 -3.51 35.25 -11.46
C SER A 427 -3.38 33.81 -12.00
N LYS A 428 -2.19 33.23 -11.82
CA LYS A 428 -1.86 31.83 -12.14
C LYS A 428 -1.25 31.17 -10.91
N MET A 429 -1.51 29.87 -10.76
CA MET A 429 -0.94 29.05 -9.69
C MET A 429 -1.31 29.56 -8.29
N VAL A 430 -2.55 30.02 -8.10
CA VAL A 430 -3.05 30.41 -6.77
C VAL A 430 -3.55 29.16 -6.05
N PRO A 431 -3.22 28.95 -4.76
CA PRO A 431 -3.83 27.91 -3.95
C PRO A 431 -5.36 27.97 -4.00
N ALA A 432 -5.99 26.84 -4.29
CA ALA A 432 -7.44 26.74 -4.31
C ALA A 432 -7.92 25.46 -3.66
N GLN A 433 -9.04 25.56 -2.96
CA GLN A 433 -9.76 24.45 -2.37
C GLN A 433 -11.18 24.36 -2.95
N VAL A 434 -11.61 23.14 -3.27
CA VAL A 434 -13.00 22.86 -3.64
C VAL A 434 -13.54 21.77 -2.74
N THR A 435 -14.67 22.02 -2.10
CA THR A 435 -15.36 21.05 -1.25
C THR A 435 -16.75 20.77 -1.78
N VAL A 436 -17.15 19.49 -1.79
CA VAL A 436 -18.48 19.04 -2.22
C VAL A 436 -19.13 18.34 -1.05
N ILE A 437 -20.27 18.87 -0.61
CA ILE A 437 -21.15 18.26 0.39
C ILE A 437 -22.49 17.93 -0.30
N ALA A 438 -22.79 16.65 -0.51
CA ALA A 438 -23.98 16.22 -1.25
C ALA A 438 -25.24 16.15 -0.37
N LYS A 439 -25.09 15.95 0.95
CA LYS A 439 -26.21 15.71 1.88
C LYS A 439 -26.08 16.56 3.15
N GLY A 440 -27.20 16.67 3.90
CA GLY A 440 -27.25 17.40 5.17
C GLY A 440 -27.53 18.90 5.04
N ALA A 441 -27.51 19.60 6.19
CA ALA A 441 -27.83 21.02 6.28
C ALA A 441 -26.78 21.92 5.59
N THR A 442 -25.54 21.45 5.54
CA THR A 442 -24.41 22.14 4.91
C THR A 442 -24.13 21.62 3.50
N LYS A 443 -25.13 21.08 2.79
CA LYS A 443 -24.96 20.67 1.39
C LYS A 443 -24.59 21.85 0.48
N GLY A 444 -23.82 21.56 -0.57
CA GLY A 444 -23.37 22.53 -1.56
C GLY A 444 -21.98 22.23 -2.09
N ILE A 445 -21.55 23.05 -3.05
CA ILE A 445 -20.16 23.10 -3.52
C ILE A 445 -19.56 24.44 -3.10
N THR A 446 -18.43 24.42 -2.41
CA THR A 446 -17.68 25.62 -2.04
C THR A 446 -16.39 25.66 -2.84
N LEU A 447 -16.05 26.84 -3.37
CA LEU A 447 -14.79 27.14 -4.04
C LEU A 447 -14.10 28.28 -3.28
N GLU A 448 -12.88 28.03 -2.88
CA GLU A 448 -11.99 28.98 -2.20
C GLU A 448 -10.71 29.13 -3.03
N VAL A 449 -10.28 30.36 -3.28
CA VAL A 449 -9.05 30.69 -4.01
C VAL A 449 -8.31 31.78 -3.27
N GLY A 450 -7.08 31.49 -2.84
CA GLY A 450 -6.23 32.41 -2.07
C GLY A 450 -6.84 32.83 -0.72
N ALA A 451 -7.79 32.07 -0.17
CA ALA A 451 -8.55 32.48 1.01
C ALA A 451 -7.70 32.54 2.29
N GLU A 452 -6.75 31.63 2.46
CA GLU A 452 -5.94 31.54 3.68
C GLU A 452 -4.94 32.68 3.82
N GLU A 453 -4.14 32.93 2.78
CA GLU A 453 -3.09 33.96 2.79
C GLU A 453 -3.56 35.31 2.22
N LYS A 454 -4.76 35.37 1.62
CA LYS A 454 -5.28 36.53 0.88
C LYS A 454 -4.31 37.02 -0.19
N ASP A 455 -3.74 36.08 -0.91
CA ASP A 455 -2.68 36.27 -1.90
C ASP A 455 -3.21 36.38 -3.34
N LEU A 456 -4.53 36.46 -3.54
CA LEU A 456 -5.10 36.63 -4.88
C LEU A 456 -4.89 38.05 -5.41
N VAL A 457 -3.84 38.20 -6.20
CA VAL A 457 -3.53 39.44 -6.92
C VAL A 457 -4.63 39.76 -7.94
N GLY A 458 -5.05 41.03 -7.99
CA GLY A 458 -6.01 41.53 -8.98
C GLY A 458 -7.48 41.47 -8.56
N ASP A 459 -7.78 40.97 -7.35
CA ASP A 459 -9.08 41.14 -6.72
C ASP A 459 -9.00 42.01 -5.45
N PRO A 460 -9.88 43.01 -5.27
CA PRO A 460 -9.84 43.89 -4.09
C PRO A 460 -9.96 43.16 -2.75
N ALA A 461 -10.66 42.02 -2.70
CA ALA A 461 -10.79 41.24 -1.48
C ALA A 461 -9.51 40.44 -1.15
N GLY A 462 -8.64 40.22 -2.14
CA GLY A 462 -7.46 39.36 -2.00
C GLY A 462 -7.79 37.86 -1.99
N TYR A 463 -9.05 37.47 -2.22
CA TYR A 463 -9.49 36.07 -2.30
C TYR A 463 -10.80 35.92 -3.08
N ILE A 464 -11.13 34.69 -3.47
CA ILE A 464 -12.46 34.28 -3.91
C ILE A 464 -12.97 33.23 -2.93
N HIS A 465 -14.16 33.44 -2.36
CA HIS A 465 -14.86 32.42 -1.60
C HIS A 465 -16.32 32.42 -2.04
N VAL A 466 -16.75 31.35 -2.69
CA VAL A 466 -18.09 31.22 -3.26
C VAL A 466 -18.69 29.86 -2.96
N ARG A 467 -20.02 29.83 -2.83
CA ARG A 467 -20.77 28.62 -2.50
C ARG A 467 -22.06 28.49 -3.30
N TRP A 468 -22.25 27.32 -3.91
CA TRP A 468 -23.51 26.90 -4.50
C TRP A 468 -24.24 25.98 -3.53
N PRO A 469 -25.41 26.34 -2.99
CA PRO A 469 -26.13 25.53 -2.01
C PRO A 469 -26.81 24.29 -2.63
N LYS A 470 -26.95 24.22 -3.96
CA LYS A 470 -27.58 23.11 -4.67
C LYS A 470 -26.57 22.39 -5.57
N VAL A 471 -26.26 21.15 -5.21
CA VAL A 471 -25.51 20.23 -6.07
C VAL A 471 -26.45 19.70 -7.15
N SER A 472 -26.11 19.90 -8.43
CA SER A 472 -26.93 19.47 -9.58
C SER A 472 -26.65 18.03 -9.98
N SER A 473 -25.41 17.58 -9.85
CA SER A 473 -25.03 16.18 -10.00
C SER A 473 -23.82 15.85 -9.13
N VAL A 474 -23.77 14.61 -8.65
CA VAL A 474 -22.64 14.05 -7.94
C VAL A 474 -22.50 12.59 -8.31
N ASN A 475 -21.29 12.17 -8.68
CA ASN A 475 -20.92 10.80 -8.93
C ASN A 475 -19.71 10.47 -8.05
N LEU A 476 -19.89 9.54 -7.13
CA LEU A 476 -18.86 9.12 -6.19
C LEU A 476 -18.37 7.71 -6.54
N PRO A 477 -17.07 7.40 -6.36
CA PRO A 477 -16.47 6.11 -6.70
C PRO A 477 -16.79 5.01 -5.67
N VAL A 478 -18.00 4.99 -5.10
CA VAL A 478 -18.39 4.12 -3.98
C VAL A 478 -18.18 2.63 -4.30
N ILE A 479 -18.65 2.19 -5.47
CA ILE A 479 -18.48 0.80 -5.91
C ILE A 479 -17.00 0.46 -6.11
N ALA A 480 -16.22 1.39 -6.65
CA ALA A 480 -14.79 1.17 -6.88
C ALA A 480 -14.01 1.06 -5.55
N ILE A 481 -14.36 1.87 -4.54
CA ILE A 481 -13.79 1.78 -3.18
C ILE A 481 -14.11 0.41 -2.57
N TYR A 482 -15.38 0.02 -2.52
CA TYR A 482 -15.78 -1.26 -1.92
C TYR A 482 -15.18 -2.46 -2.64
N SER A 483 -15.14 -2.44 -3.98
CA SER A 483 -14.50 -3.49 -4.76
C SER A 483 -13.02 -3.61 -4.39
N ARG A 484 -12.28 -2.49 -4.33
CA ARG A 484 -10.86 -2.51 -3.94
C ARG A 484 -10.65 -3.06 -2.53
N GLU A 485 -11.41 -2.58 -1.57
CA GLU A 485 -11.34 -3.07 -0.18
C GLU A 485 -11.59 -4.57 -0.12
N MET A 486 -12.69 -5.03 -0.72
CA MET A 486 -13.06 -6.45 -0.75
C MET A 486 -11.98 -7.30 -1.43
N GLY A 487 -11.40 -6.82 -2.53
CA GLY A 487 -10.29 -7.48 -3.21
C GLY A 487 -9.06 -7.63 -2.31
N GLY A 488 -8.68 -6.56 -1.62
CA GLY A 488 -7.62 -6.58 -0.61
C GLY A 488 -7.86 -7.65 0.47
N TRP A 489 -9.06 -7.65 1.06
CA TRP A 489 -9.42 -8.61 2.11
C TRP A 489 -9.31 -10.05 1.62
N ILE A 490 -9.84 -10.35 0.43
CA ILE A 490 -9.78 -11.69 -0.16
C ILE A 490 -8.33 -12.16 -0.29
N VAL A 491 -7.41 -11.30 -0.76
CA VAL A 491 -6.01 -11.68 -0.91
C VAL A 491 -5.29 -11.86 0.42
N LEU A 492 -5.48 -10.97 1.40
CA LEU A 492 -4.87 -11.17 2.72
C LEU A 492 -5.35 -12.45 3.39
N ILE A 493 -6.65 -12.75 3.30
CA ILE A 493 -7.22 -14.00 3.82
C ILE A 493 -6.61 -15.19 3.08
N ALA A 494 -6.54 -15.16 1.74
CA ALA A 494 -5.98 -16.24 0.93
C ALA A 494 -4.51 -16.53 1.29
N ILE A 495 -3.70 -15.49 1.50
CA ILE A 495 -2.30 -15.64 1.90
C ILE A 495 -2.18 -16.30 3.27
N ASN A 496 -2.96 -15.82 4.26
CA ASN A 496 -2.98 -16.40 5.60
C ASN A 496 -3.39 -17.88 5.56
N LEU A 497 -4.45 -18.21 4.83
CA LEU A 497 -4.93 -19.59 4.69
C LEU A 497 -3.89 -20.49 4.00
N ALA A 498 -3.18 -19.98 3.00
CA ALA A 498 -2.18 -20.75 2.28
C ALA A 498 -0.96 -21.06 3.14
N PHE A 499 -0.42 -20.08 3.88
CA PHE A 499 0.70 -20.35 4.77
C PHE A 499 0.28 -21.17 6.00
N LEU A 500 -0.95 -21.01 6.49
CA LEU A 500 -1.51 -21.91 7.49
C LEU A 500 -1.55 -23.36 6.99
N TRP A 501 -2.01 -23.57 5.75
CA TRP A 501 -2.01 -24.90 5.14
C TRP A 501 -0.59 -25.46 4.98
N LEU A 502 0.37 -24.65 4.52
CA LEU A 502 1.78 -25.06 4.41
C LEU A 502 2.39 -25.46 5.76
N ILE A 503 1.98 -24.82 6.86
CA ILE A 503 2.38 -25.23 8.21
C ILE A 503 1.76 -26.58 8.58
N ILE A 504 0.47 -26.79 8.27
CA ILE A 504 -0.27 -28.02 8.57
C ILE A 504 0.27 -29.21 7.77
N ASP A 505 0.63 -28.98 6.51
CA ASP A 505 1.20 -29.99 5.60
C ASP A 505 2.69 -30.26 5.87
N SER A 506 3.34 -29.43 6.68
CA SER A 506 4.76 -29.58 6.97
C SER A 506 5.08 -30.97 7.55
N PRO A 507 6.11 -31.66 7.04
CA PRO A 507 6.51 -32.99 7.51
C PRO A 507 7.02 -32.97 8.97
N TYR A 508 7.31 -31.80 9.52
CA TYR A 508 7.69 -31.63 10.93
C TYR A 508 6.49 -31.81 11.87
N ARG A 509 5.94 -33.04 11.93
CA ARG A 509 5.11 -33.46 13.06
C ARG A 509 6.05 -33.77 14.21
N ILE A 510 6.17 -32.84 15.16
CA ILE A 510 6.88 -33.10 16.41
C ILE A 510 6.24 -34.35 17.02
N LYS A 511 6.92 -35.50 16.93
CA LYS A 511 6.58 -36.67 17.72
C LYS A 511 6.57 -36.15 19.16
N LYS A 512 5.43 -36.25 19.86
CA LYS A 512 5.42 -36.15 21.32
C LYS A 512 6.57 -37.05 21.77
N LYS A 513 7.69 -36.50 22.22
CA LYS A 513 8.58 -37.25 23.09
C LYS A 513 7.67 -37.54 24.27
N GLY A 514 7.12 -38.75 24.28
CA GLY A 514 6.43 -39.26 25.45
C GLY A 514 7.42 -39.10 26.58
N PHE A 515 7.10 -38.23 27.53
CA PHE A 515 7.65 -38.34 28.86
C PHE A 515 7.21 -39.72 29.35
N THR A 516 7.99 -40.75 29.02
CA THR A 516 7.91 -42.00 29.74
C THR A 516 8.33 -41.66 31.15
N ARG A 517 7.43 -41.96 32.10
CA ARG A 517 7.55 -41.76 33.55
C ARG A 517 8.84 -42.33 34.20
N LYS A 518 9.78 -42.87 33.41
CA LYS A 518 11.03 -43.48 33.88
C LYS A 518 12.19 -42.50 34.10
N GLN A 519 12.13 -41.25 33.63
CA GLN A 519 13.23 -40.29 33.83
C GLN A 519 13.08 -39.36 35.07
N VAL A 520 12.07 -39.57 35.92
CA VAL A 520 11.91 -38.84 37.20
C VAL A 520 12.45 -39.65 38.40
N LYS A 521 13.06 -40.83 38.18
CA LYS A 521 13.70 -41.62 39.25
C LYS A 521 15.23 -41.61 39.25
N ALA A 522 15.84 -40.71 38.48
CA ALA A 522 17.29 -40.51 38.54
C ALA A 522 17.61 -39.02 38.34
N ARG A 523 17.24 -38.21 39.33
CA ARG A 523 17.90 -36.95 39.67
C ARG A 523 17.55 -36.58 41.09
#